data_AF-A0A291FH08-F1
#
_entry.id   AF-A0A291FH08-F1
#
_cell.length_a   1.000
_cell.length_b   1.000
_cell.length_c   1.000
_cell.angle_alpha   90.00
_cell.angle_beta   90.00
_cell.angle_gamma   90.00
#
_symmetry.space_group_name_H-M   'P 1'
#
loop_
_entity.id
_entity.type
_entity.pdbx_description
1 polymer ?
#
loop_
_entity_poly.entity_id
_entity_poly.type
_entity_poly.pdbx_seq_one_letter_code
_entity_poly.pdbx_strand_id
1 'polypeptide(L)'
;MHALPVLSLLLSPDLDSGAADADVETVLNALESSIELRDVAAVVEPGDGTSLQIDYDIPLGHVVMVARIGEDGAGVARLTLDRRVLVEQEFVGGEVVAESTAFGELTGEEAHLLAASVYQVWDHDVVLAVLPGEERFLCEVAAGLSGLAIAAGVIAGCEWGTAGLGTPACVGLGTQVGAQTGAVVHKKCGGAQN
;
A
#
# COMPACT_ATOMS: atom_id res chain seq x y z
N MET A 1 1.49 -40.21 -59.36
CA MET A 1 1.82 -41.29 -58.40
C MET A 1 2.12 -40.60 -57.08
N HIS A 2 1.09 -40.38 -56.23
CA HIS A 2 0.76 -41.14 -55.01
C HIS A 2 1.84 -40.99 -53.92
N ALA A 3 1.61 -40.50 -52.69
CA ALA A 3 0.37 -40.44 -51.88
C ALA A 3 0.40 -39.33 -50.80
N LEU A 4 -0.80 -38.92 -50.35
CA LEU A 4 -1.18 -38.29 -49.06
C LEU A 4 -1.77 -39.40 -48.13
N PRO A 5 -2.23 -39.20 -46.86
CA PRO A 5 -1.99 -38.19 -45.80
C PRO A 5 -1.83 -38.78 -44.36
N VAL A 6 -1.45 -37.97 -43.35
CA VAL A 6 -1.91 -38.06 -41.93
C VAL A 6 -1.96 -36.62 -41.36
N LEU A 7 -3.11 -35.96 -41.45
CA LEU A 7 -3.98 -35.51 -40.34
C LEU A 7 -3.32 -35.15 -38.98
N SER A 8 -3.49 -33.88 -38.62
CA SER A 8 -3.89 -33.35 -37.30
C SER A 8 -3.00 -33.57 -36.08
N LEU A 9 -2.52 -32.45 -35.53
CA LEU A 9 -2.89 -31.99 -34.18
C LEU A 9 -2.57 -30.48 -34.07
N LEU A 10 -3.65 -29.68 -33.99
CA LEU A 10 -3.87 -28.49 -33.14
C LEU A 10 -2.95 -27.27 -33.36
N LEU A 11 -3.52 -26.14 -33.82
CA LEU A 11 -4.00 -25.03 -32.98
C LEU A 11 -2.90 -24.42 -32.09
N SER A 12 -2.52 -23.19 -32.47
CA SER A 12 -1.88 -22.08 -31.74
C SER A 12 -2.26 -21.96 -30.25
N PRO A 13 -1.76 -20.96 -29.49
CA PRO A 13 -0.44 -20.30 -29.41
C PRO A 13 -0.04 -20.06 -27.92
N ASP A 14 1.11 -20.53 -27.44
CA ASP A 14 1.61 -20.04 -26.13
C ASP A 14 3.04 -19.53 -26.27
N LEU A 15 3.12 -18.29 -26.75
CA LEU A 15 4.21 -17.41 -26.38
C LEU A 15 4.06 -17.16 -24.88
N ASP A 16 4.80 -17.96 -24.13
CA ASP A 16 5.06 -17.91 -22.70
C ASP A 16 5.17 -16.45 -22.22
N SER A 17 4.04 -15.92 -21.75
CA SER A 17 3.92 -14.59 -21.18
C SER A 17 4.14 -14.71 -19.68
N GLY A 18 5.42 -14.78 -19.28
CA GLY A 18 5.86 -14.90 -17.89
C GLY A 18 5.56 -13.69 -16.98
N ALA A 19 4.48 -12.95 -17.24
CA ALA A 19 4.00 -11.83 -16.44
C ALA A 19 2.60 -12.07 -15.84
N ALA A 20 2.04 -13.28 -16.01
CA ALA A 20 0.73 -13.66 -15.47
C ALA A 20 0.90 -14.79 -14.43
N ASP A 21 0.92 -14.39 -13.14
CA ASP A 21 0.50 -15.16 -11.94
C ASP A 21 1.28 -14.75 -10.68
N ALA A 22 1.45 -13.45 -10.43
CA ALA A 22 1.68 -13.03 -9.05
C ALA A 22 0.34 -13.14 -8.31
N ASP A 23 0.16 -14.20 -7.53
CA ASP A 23 -1.00 -14.30 -6.63
C ASP A 23 -0.83 -13.36 -5.42
N VAL A 24 -1.94 -13.09 -4.72
CA VAL A 24 -1.98 -12.16 -3.59
C VAL A 24 -1.00 -12.57 -2.49
N GLU A 25 -0.88 -13.87 -2.22
CA GLU A 25 0.01 -14.41 -1.20
C GLU A 25 1.48 -14.15 -1.52
N THR A 26 1.88 -14.33 -2.78
CA THR A 26 3.24 -14.02 -3.25
C THR A 26 3.58 -12.55 -3.05
N VAL A 27 2.65 -11.64 -3.37
CA VAL A 27 2.88 -10.19 -3.18
C VAL A 27 2.96 -9.84 -1.69
N LEU A 28 2.10 -10.40 -0.84
CA LEU A 28 2.17 -10.17 0.60
C LEU A 28 3.48 -10.69 1.20
N ASN A 29 3.92 -11.88 0.82
CA ASN A 29 5.22 -12.42 1.25
C ASN A 29 6.39 -11.52 0.82
N ALA A 30 6.28 -10.88 -0.36
CA ALA A 30 7.28 -9.92 -0.80
C ALA A 30 7.28 -8.63 0.03
N LEU A 31 6.10 -8.13 0.44
CA LEU A 31 5.99 -6.97 1.33
C LEU A 31 6.55 -7.24 2.74
N GLU A 32 6.56 -8.50 3.17
CA GLU A 32 7.15 -8.96 4.43
C GLU A 32 8.67 -9.14 4.38
N SER A 33 9.28 -9.06 3.20
CA SER A 33 10.74 -9.12 3.09
C SER A 33 11.39 -7.95 3.82
N SER A 34 12.26 -8.24 4.78
CA SER A 34 12.82 -7.22 5.67
C SER A 34 13.47 -6.09 4.89
N ILE A 35 13.01 -4.87 5.14
CA ILE A 35 13.66 -3.65 4.68
C ILE A 35 14.26 -2.89 5.85
N GLU A 36 15.31 -2.12 5.57
CA GLU A 36 15.93 -1.25 6.57
C GLU A 36 15.06 -0.01 6.80
N LEU A 37 14.35 0.02 7.93
CA LEU A 37 13.70 1.22 8.46
C LEU A 37 14.65 1.90 9.45
N ARG A 38 14.96 3.17 9.24
CA ARG A 38 15.83 3.96 10.11
C ARG A 38 15.08 5.13 10.72
N ASP A 39 15.59 5.62 11.85
CA ASP A 39 15.11 6.84 12.51
C ASP A 39 13.59 6.88 12.70
N VAL A 40 12.99 5.71 12.99
CA VAL A 40 11.55 5.56 13.15
C VAL A 40 11.08 6.34 14.38
N ALA A 41 10.19 7.29 14.16
CA ALA A 41 9.50 8.05 15.18
C ALA A 41 7.99 7.92 14.97
N ALA A 42 7.25 7.92 16.06
CA ALA A 42 5.80 7.96 16.05
C ALA A 42 5.32 8.84 17.19
N VAL A 43 4.29 9.64 16.92
CA VAL A 43 3.70 10.52 17.91
C VAL A 43 2.20 10.59 17.69
N VAL A 44 1.47 10.63 18.81
CA VAL A 44 0.07 11.03 18.83
C VAL A 44 -0.02 12.34 19.60
N GLU A 45 -0.60 13.35 18.97
CA GLU A 45 -0.83 14.65 19.61
C GLU A 45 -2.34 14.92 19.72
N PRO A 46 -2.86 15.07 20.95
CA PRO A 46 -4.21 15.57 21.19
C PRO A 46 -4.24 17.11 21.09
N GLY A 47 -5.26 17.65 20.42
CA GLY A 47 -5.49 19.09 20.22
C GLY A 47 -6.97 19.40 19.93
N ASP A 48 -7.28 20.28 18.96
CA ASP A 48 -8.65 20.53 18.44
C ASP A 48 -9.17 19.33 17.58
N GLY A 49 -8.79 18.13 17.98
CA GLY A 49 -8.79 16.91 17.19
C GLY A 49 -7.64 16.00 17.62
N THR A 50 -7.55 14.83 17.00
CA THR A 50 -6.49 13.86 17.26
C THR A 50 -5.63 13.69 16.01
N SER A 51 -4.31 13.60 16.22
CA SER A 51 -3.37 13.39 15.13
C SER A 51 -2.40 12.26 15.44
N LEU A 52 -2.16 11.42 14.43
CA LEU A 52 -1.10 10.42 14.41
C LEU A 52 -0.09 10.84 13.36
N GLN A 53 1.19 10.82 13.70
CA GLN A 53 2.30 10.99 12.77
C GLN A 53 3.30 9.86 12.98
N ILE A 54 3.74 9.26 11.88
CA ILE A 54 4.79 8.23 11.83
C ILE A 54 5.80 8.70 10.79
N ASP A 55 7.04 8.89 11.23
CA ASP A 55 8.17 9.36 10.42
C ASP A 55 9.26 8.29 10.41
N TYR A 56 9.86 8.01 9.26
CA TYR A 56 10.94 7.04 9.15
C TYR A 56 11.74 7.22 7.86
N ASP A 57 12.97 6.70 7.84
CA ASP A 57 13.84 6.72 6.68
C ASP A 57 13.95 5.33 6.03
N ILE A 58 13.88 5.30 4.70
CA ILE A 58 14.18 4.15 3.85
C ILE A 58 15.31 4.51 2.87
N PRO A 59 15.90 3.54 2.13
CA PRO A 59 16.91 3.86 1.11
C PRO A 59 16.46 4.88 0.05
N LEU A 60 15.15 5.00 -0.17
CA LEU A 60 14.54 5.93 -1.12
C LEU A 60 14.44 7.37 -0.60
N GLY A 61 14.43 7.58 0.71
CA GLY A 61 14.24 8.91 1.32
C GLY A 61 13.45 8.87 2.62
N HIS A 62 13.03 10.05 3.07
CA HIS A 62 12.27 10.25 4.29
C HIS A 62 10.77 10.07 4.03
N VAL A 63 10.13 9.17 4.76
CA VAL A 63 8.70 8.88 4.67
C VAL A 63 7.98 9.43 5.89
N VAL A 64 6.88 10.13 5.64
CA VAL A 64 6.00 10.67 6.67
C VAL A 64 4.57 10.24 6.38
N MET A 65 3.96 9.54 7.32
CA MET A 65 2.54 9.24 7.36
C MET A 65 1.88 10.10 8.43
N VAL A 66 0.84 10.83 8.05
CA VAL A 66 0.08 11.68 8.96
C VAL A 66 -1.39 11.37 8.80
N ALA A 67 -2.12 11.20 9.90
CA ALA A 67 -3.56 11.23 9.96
C ALA A 67 -3.99 12.32 10.95
N ARG A 68 -4.77 13.29 10.50
CA ARG A 68 -5.31 14.38 11.35
C ARG A 68 -6.82 14.42 11.22
N ILE A 69 -7.50 14.39 12.34
CA ILE A 69 -8.96 14.35 12.40
C ILE A 69 -9.42 15.35 13.46
N GLY A 70 -10.22 16.33 13.05
CA GLY A 70 -10.87 17.29 13.92
C GLY A 70 -12.05 16.67 14.67
N GLU A 71 -12.52 17.35 15.71
CA GLU A 71 -13.68 16.91 16.52
C GLU A 71 -14.98 16.74 15.71
N ASP A 72 -15.10 17.44 14.57
CA ASP A 72 -16.22 17.33 13.63
C ASP A 72 -16.08 16.15 12.64
N GLY A 73 -15.02 15.35 12.79
CA GLY A 73 -14.70 14.24 11.90
C GLY A 73 -14.16 14.70 10.54
N ALA A 74 -13.87 15.99 10.34
CA ALA A 74 -13.17 16.47 9.16
C ALA A 74 -11.66 16.29 9.34
N GLY A 75 -10.95 15.96 8.27
CA GLY A 75 -9.55 15.60 8.41
C GLY A 75 -8.82 15.34 7.12
N VAL A 76 -7.53 15.05 7.26
CA VAL A 76 -6.66 14.68 6.16
C VAL A 76 -5.72 13.58 6.63
N ALA A 77 -5.57 12.54 5.81
CA ALA A 77 -4.51 11.54 5.92
C ALA A 77 -3.58 11.64 4.72
N ARG A 78 -2.27 11.58 4.96
CA ARG A 78 -1.25 11.77 3.93
C ARG A 78 -0.11 10.80 4.12
N LEU A 79 0.41 10.31 3.01
CA LEU A 79 1.71 9.68 2.92
C LEU A 79 2.60 10.55 2.02
N THR A 80 3.77 10.90 2.53
CA THR A 80 4.76 11.70 1.78
C THR A 80 6.12 11.03 1.75
N LEU A 81 6.87 11.25 0.67
CA LEU A 81 8.26 10.84 0.48
C LEU A 81 9.08 12.08 0.07
N ASP A 82 10.10 12.46 0.84
CA ASP A 82 10.96 13.64 0.60
C ASP A 82 10.19 14.94 0.28
N ARG A 83 9.02 15.11 0.92
CA ARG A 83 8.04 16.20 0.75
C ARG A 83 7.07 16.05 -0.42
N ARG A 84 7.16 15.01 -1.24
CA ARG A 84 6.18 14.69 -2.28
C ARG A 84 5.02 13.94 -1.65
N VAL A 85 3.79 14.45 -1.78
CA VAL A 85 2.59 13.73 -1.37
C VAL A 85 2.33 12.62 -2.39
N LEU A 86 2.36 11.37 -1.92
CA LEU A 86 2.15 10.19 -2.76
C LEU A 86 0.75 9.61 -2.58
N VAL A 87 0.17 9.78 -1.39
CA VAL A 87 -1.22 9.44 -1.09
C VAL A 87 -1.82 10.55 -0.23
N GLU A 88 -3.05 10.93 -0.53
CA GLU A 88 -3.85 11.82 0.31
C GLU A 88 -5.29 11.34 0.34
N GLN A 89 -5.90 11.37 1.53
CA GLN A 89 -7.33 11.16 1.75
C GLN A 89 -7.88 12.34 2.54
N GLU A 90 -9.01 12.89 2.10
CA GLU A 90 -9.74 13.93 2.82
C GLU A 90 -11.01 13.36 3.44
N PHE A 91 -11.33 13.80 4.65
CA PHE A 91 -12.47 13.32 5.43
C PHE A 91 -13.42 14.46 5.76
N VAL A 92 -14.73 14.19 5.73
CA VAL A 92 -15.77 15.09 6.26
C VAL A 92 -16.81 14.24 7.00
N GLY A 93 -17.06 14.55 8.27
CA GLY A 93 -18.01 13.80 9.10
C GLY A 93 -17.60 12.33 9.28
N GLY A 94 -16.30 12.03 9.23
CA GLY A 94 -15.75 10.68 9.34
C GLY A 94 -15.71 9.87 8.04
N GLU A 95 -16.23 10.41 6.93
CA GLU A 95 -16.28 9.72 5.64
C GLU A 95 -15.24 10.26 4.68
N VAL A 96 -14.66 9.38 3.85
CA VAL A 96 -13.73 9.79 2.79
C VAL A 96 -14.49 10.52 1.69
N VAL A 97 -14.10 11.77 1.41
CA VAL A 97 -14.71 12.60 0.37
C VAL A 97 -13.83 12.80 -0.85
N ALA A 98 -12.51 12.64 -0.69
CA ALA A 98 -11.55 12.73 -1.78
C ALA A 98 -10.34 11.83 -1.50
N GLU A 99 -9.76 11.27 -2.56
CA GLU A 99 -8.54 10.46 -2.53
C GLU A 99 -7.66 10.81 -3.73
N SER A 100 -6.34 10.82 -3.53
CA SER A 100 -5.39 10.97 -4.62
C SER A 100 -4.13 10.12 -4.41
N THR A 101 -3.53 9.69 -5.51
CA THR A 101 -2.26 8.95 -5.53
C THR A 101 -1.33 9.49 -6.62
N ALA A 102 -0.02 9.48 -6.37
CA ALA A 102 0.98 10.05 -7.28
C ALA A 102 2.21 9.13 -7.45
N PHE A 103 1.98 7.83 -7.62
CA PHE A 103 3.04 6.82 -7.75
C PHE A 103 3.66 6.73 -9.15
N GLY A 104 3.08 7.40 -10.16
CA GLY A 104 3.52 7.30 -11.56
C GLY A 104 4.94 7.83 -11.83
N GLU A 105 5.55 8.54 -10.87
CA GLU A 105 6.93 9.01 -10.95
C GLU A 105 7.94 8.06 -10.28
N LEU A 106 7.48 6.99 -9.63
CA LEU A 106 8.31 5.96 -9.04
C LEU A 106 8.52 4.80 -10.02
N THR A 107 9.70 4.21 -10.00
CA THR A 107 9.95 2.90 -10.63
C THR A 107 9.22 1.80 -9.86
N GLY A 108 9.03 0.63 -10.49
CA GLY A 108 8.41 -0.52 -9.82
C GLY A 108 9.14 -0.96 -8.55
N GLU A 109 10.47 -0.86 -8.53
CA GLU A 109 11.29 -1.19 -7.35
C GLU A 109 11.09 -0.17 -6.22
N GLU A 110 11.08 1.13 -6.54
CA GLU A 110 10.83 2.19 -5.57
C GLU A 110 9.42 2.13 -5.00
N ALA A 111 8.42 1.84 -5.85
CA ALA A 111 7.03 1.65 -5.44
C ALA A 111 6.87 0.43 -4.53
N HIS A 112 7.56 -0.67 -4.84
CA HIS A 112 7.59 -1.86 -3.98
C HIS A 112 8.27 -1.58 -2.63
N LEU A 113 9.44 -0.94 -2.64
CA LEU A 113 10.17 -0.59 -1.42
C LEU A 113 9.33 0.30 -0.50
N LEU A 114 8.64 1.30 -1.07
CA LEU A 114 7.73 2.15 -0.30
C LEU A 114 6.56 1.35 0.26
N ALA A 115 5.89 0.52 -0.55
CA ALA A 115 4.75 -0.30 -0.09
C ALA A 115 5.16 -1.28 1.03
N ALA A 116 6.33 -1.93 0.91
CA ALA A 116 6.87 -2.79 1.95
C ALA A 116 7.16 -2.01 3.24
N SER A 117 7.67 -0.77 3.10
CA SER A 117 7.94 0.09 4.27
C SER A 117 6.68 0.46 5.03
N VAL A 118 5.62 0.81 4.30
CA VAL A 118 4.31 1.15 4.87
C VAL A 118 3.71 -0.07 5.55
N TYR A 119 3.91 -1.27 5.02
CA TYR A 119 3.44 -2.49 5.66
C TYR A 119 4.20 -2.81 6.96
N GLN A 120 5.53 -2.71 6.95
CA GLN A 120 6.41 -3.12 8.04
C GLN A 120 6.47 -2.11 9.20
N VAL A 121 6.29 -0.81 8.95
CA VAL A 121 6.40 0.23 9.99
C VAL A 121 5.40 0.01 11.14
N TRP A 122 4.27 -0.64 10.88
CA TRP A 122 3.25 -0.98 11.87
C TRP A 122 3.65 -2.10 12.85
N ASP A 123 4.73 -2.84 12.57
CA ASP A 123 5.32 -3.80 13.50
C ASP A 123 6.51 -3.23 14.27
N HIS A 124 6.86 -1.95 14.05
CA HIS A 124 7.99 -1.34 14.72
C HIS A 124 7.65 -0.96 16.17
N ASP A 125 8.52 -1.34 17.12
CA ASP A 125 8.28 -1.16 18.56
C ASP A 125 7.92 0.30 18.93
N VAL A 126 8.58 1.28 18.31
CA VAL A 126 8.30 2.71 18.53
C VAL A 126 6.88 3.09 18.10
N VAL A 127 6.39 2.54 16.99
CA VAL A 127 5.02 2.78 16.51
C VAL A 127 4.04 2.08 17.42
N LEU A 128 4.27 0.81 17.74
CA LEU A 128 3.40 0.05 18.64
C LEU A 128 3.29 0.69 20.03
N ALA A 129 4.30 1.41 20.50
CA ALA A 129 4.30 2.07 21.80
C ALA A 129 3.34 3.27 21.90
N VAL A 130 2.97 3.91 20.78
CA VAL A 130 2.08 5.09 20.78
C VAL A 130 0.62 4.78 20.43
N LEU A 131 0.30 3.53 20.11
CA LEU A 131 -1.06 3.07 19.77
C LEU A 131 -1.96 2.66 20.96
N PRO A 132 -1.46 2.31 22.17
CA PRO A 132 -2.33 1.95 23.29
C PRO A 132 -3.15 3.16 23.75
N GLY A 133 -4.49 3.03 23.69
CA GLY A 133 -5.42 4.07 24.14
C GLY A 133 -5.93 5.00 23.03
N GLU A 134 -5.53 4.75 21.78
CA GLU A 134 -5.89 5.60 20.65
C GLU A 134 -7.32 5.37 20.11
N GLU A 135 -7.87 6.43 19.51
CA GLU A 135 -9.20 6.44 18.93
C GLU A 135 -9.29 5.43 17.78
N ARG A 136 -10.25 4.50 17.87
CA ARG A 136 -10.55 3.50 16.84
C ARG A 136 -10.57 4.09 15.42
N PHE A 137 -11.06 5.31 15.29
CA PHE A 137 -11.20 6.01 14.02
C PHE A 137 -9.84 6.41 13.40
N LEU A 138 -8.84 6.82 14.18
CA LEU A 138 -7.48 7.09 13.66
C LEU A 138 -6.85 5.84 13.08
N CYS A 139 -7.04 4.70 13.74
CA CYS A 139 -6.58 3.41 13.25
C CYS A 139 -7.29 2.99 11.95
N GLU A 140 -8.59 3.30 11.81
CA GLU A 140 -9.33 3.08 10.56
C GLU A 140 -8.78 3.96 9.43
N VAL A 141 -8.53 5.25 9.71
CA VAL A 141 -7.97 6.19 8.74
C VAL A 141 -6.55 5.79 8.32
N ALA A 142 -5.68 5.47 9.27
CA ALA A 142 -4.30 5.10 8.97
C ALA A 142 -4.20 3.74 8.24
N ALA A 143 -5.14 2.82 8.52
CA ALA A 143 -5.30 1.60 7.76
C ALA A 143 -5.77 1.85 6.33
N GLY A 144 -6.73 2.77 6.13
CA GLY A 144 -7.17 3.21 4.80
C GLY A 144 -6.02 3.78 3.99
N LEU A 145 -5.25 4.71 4.59
CA LEU A 145 -4.09 5.32 3.96
C LEU A 145 -3.03 4.28 3.56
N SER A 146 -2.73 3.34 4.47
CA SER A 146 -1.75 2.27 4.23
C SER A 146 -2.21 1.33 3.12
N GLY A 147 -3.48 0.93 3.13
CA GLY A 147 -4.07 0.09 2.09
C GLY A 147 -4.04 0.76 0.72
N LEU A 148 -4.34 2.07 0.65
CA LEU A 148 -4.28 2.85 -0.59
C LEU A 148 -2.83 2.97 -1.11
N ALA A 149 -1.86 3.22 -0.23
CA ALA A 149 -0.44 3.28 -0.60
C ALA A 149 0.06 1.95 -1.16
N ILE A 150 -0.29 0.84 -0.51
CA ILE A 150 0.10 -0.50 -0.94
C ILE A 150 -0.58 -0.87 -2.26
N ALA A 151 -1.88 -0.58 -2.41
CA ALA A 151 -2.59 -0.80 -3.67
C ALA A 151 -1.93 -0.04 -4.82
N ALA A 152 -1.65 1.26 -4.64
CA ALA A 152 -0.99 2.09 -5.64
C ALA A 152 0.41 1.58 -6.00
N GLY A 153 1.20 1.16 -4.99
CA GLY A 153 2.53 0.60 -5.19
C GLY A 153 2.51 -0.71 -5.99
N VAL A 154 1.57 -1.61 -5.67
CA VAL A 154 1.40 -2.90 -6.38
C VAL A 154 0.92 -2.67 -7.82
N ILE A 155 -0.01 -1.75 -8.05
CA ILE A 155 -0.48 -1.40 -9.41
C ILE A 155 0.70 -0.89 -10.22
N ALA A 156 1.45 0.08 -9.70
CA ALA A 156 2.62 0.63 -10.37
C ALA A 156 3.63 -0.47 -10.71
N GLY A 157 4.04 -1.28 -9.74
CA GLY A 157 4.99 -2.39 -9.96
C GLY A 157 4.51 -3.40 -11.01
N CYS A 158 3.23 -3.74 -11.00
CA CYS A 158 2.62 -4.64 -11.97
C CYS A 158 2.58 -4.05 -13.39
N GLU A 159 2.23 -2.77 -13.53
CA GLU A 159 2.19 -2.07 -14.83
C GLU A 159 3.59 -1.94 -15.44
N TRP A 160 4.61 -1.70 -14.62
CA TRP A 160 6.01 -1.72 -15.04
C TRP A 160 6.44 -3.08 -15.60
N GLY A 161 6.06 -4.18 -14.92
CA GLY A 161 6.37 -5.55 -15.37
C GLY A 161 5.61 -6.01 -16.61
N THR A 162 4.45 -5.40 -16.89
CA THR A 162 3.55 -5.79 -18.00
C THR A 162 3.64 -4.86 -19.22
N ALA A 163 4.71 -4.07 -19.32
CA ALA A 163 4.97 -3.11 -20.41
C ALA A 163 3.91 -2.01 -20.57
N GLY A 164 3.34 -1.51 -19.46
CA GLY A 164 2.50 -0.31 -19.45
C GLY A 164 1.09 -0.49 -20.00
N LEU A 165 0.67 -1.74 -20.24
CA LEU A 165 -0.74 -2.04 -20.44
C LEU A 165 -1.36 -2.10 -19.04
N GLY A 166 -2.03 -1.03 -18.63
CA GLY A 166 -2.81 -0.96 -17.39
C GLY A 166 -3.91 -2.03 -17.39
N THR A 167 -3.51 -3.28 -17.15
CA THR A 167 -4.40 -4.41 -17.25
C THR A 167 -5.34 -4.35 -16.05
N PRO A 168 -6.65 -4.57 -16.24
CA PRO A 168 -7.58 -4.75 -15.14
C PRO A 168 -7.11 -5.78 -14.08
N ALA A 169 -6.21 -6.69 -14.47
CA ALA A 169 -5.53 -7.61 -13.57
C ALA A 169 -4.61 -6.89 -12.56
N CYS A 170 -3.78 -5.93 -12.97
CA CYS A 170 -2.94 -5.16 -12.05
C CYS A 170 -3.77 -4.35 -11.05
N VAL A 171 -4.84 -3.71 -11.53
CA VAL A 171 -5.80 -2.98 -10.67
C VAL A 171 -6.48 -3.94 -9.70
N GLY A 172 -6.92 -5.11 -10.17
CA GLY A 172 -7.56 -6.12 -9.33
C GLY A 172 -6.62 -6.69 -8.27
N LEU A 173 -5.36 -6.96 -8.61
CA LEU A 173 -4.33 -7.43 -7.69
C LEU A 173 -4.02 -6.37 -6.63
N GLY A 174 -3.72 -5.13 -7.05
CA GLY A 174 -3.43 -4.04 -6.12
C GLY A 174 -4.59 -3.73 -5.18
N THR A 175 -5.83 -3.73 -5.67
CA THR A 175 -7.02 -3.53 -4.83
C THR A 175 -7.16 -4.64 -3.79
N GLN A 176 -6.95 -5.91 -4.16
CA GLN A 176 -7.03 -7.02 -3.22
C GLN A 176 -5.92 -6.97 -2.16
N VAL A 177 -4.68 -6.72 -2.58
CA VAL A 177 -3.54 -6.61 -1.66
C VAL A 177 -3.73 -5.41 -0.72
N GLY A 178 -4.15 -4.25 -1.26
CA GLY A 178 -4.45 -3.06 -0.47
C GLY A 178 -5.54 -3.29 0.58
N ALA A 179 -6.63 -3.98 0.21
CA ALA A 179 -7.70 -4.30 1.16
C ALA A 179 -7.23 -5.25 2.27
N GLN A 180 -6.46 -6.29 1.94
CA GLN A 180 -5.94 -7.23 2.93
C GLN A 180 -4.93 -6.57 3.86
N THR A 181 -4.00 -5.79 3.31
CA THR A 181 -3.00 -5.06 4.10
C THR A 181 -3.63 -3.99 4.97
N GLY A 182 -4.61 -3.24 4.47
CA GLY A 182 -5.42 -2.32 5.27
C GLY A 182 -6.08 -3.03 6.45
N ALA A 183 -6.68 -4.21 6.25
CA ALA A 183 -7.26 -4.99 7.35
C ALA A 183 -6.19 -5.46 8.38
N VAL A 184 -4.99 -5.83 7.91
CA VAL A 184 -3.85 -6.18 8.78
C VAL A 184 -3.41 -4.98 9.60
N VAL A 185 -3.22 -3.81 8.97
CA VAL A 185 -2.85 -2.57 9.65
C VAL A 185 -3.93 -2.15 10.66
N HIS A 186 -5.20 -2.22 10.29
CA HIS A 186 -6.31 -1.94 11.19
C HIS A 186 -6.26 -2.86 12.43
N LYS A 187 -5.98 -4.15 12.24
CA LYS A 187 -5.83 -5.10 13.34
C LYS A 187 -4.60 -4.81 14.20
N LYS A 188 -3.45 -4.47 13.61
CA LYS A 188 -2.22 -4.11 14.36
C LYS A 188 -2.44 -2.86 15.19
N CYS A 189 -3.06 -1.85 14.58
CA CYS A 189 -3.36 -0.58 15.23
C CYS A 189 -4.42 -0.71 16.34
N GLY A 190 -5.56 -1.35 16.05
CA GLY A 190 -6.62 -1.56 17.04
C GLY A 190 -6.31 -2.67 18.07
N GLY A 191 -5.39 -3.58 17.75
CA GLY A 191 -4.99 -4.71 18.58
C GLY A 191 -3.95 -4.39 19.65
N ALA A 192 -3.29 -3.23 19.58
CA ALA A 192 -2.44 -2.69 20.65
C ALA A 192 -3.22 -2.36 21.95
N GLN A 193 -4.54 -2.60 21.97
CA GLN A 193 -5.44 -2.36 23.10
C GLN A 193 -5.61 -3.55 24.07
N ASN A 194 -4.80 -4.60 23.98
CA ASN A 194 -4.89 -5.77 24.88
C ASN A 194 -3.71 -5.91 25.84
#